data_AF-A0A354WN89-F1
#
_entry.id   AF-A0A354WN89-F1
#
_cell.length_a   1.000
_cell.length_b   1.000
_cell.length_c   1.000
_cell.angle_alpha   90.00
_cell.angle_beta   90.00
_cell.angle_gamma   90.00
#
_symmetry.space_group_name_H-M   'P 1'
#
loop_
_entity.id
_entity.type
_entity.pdbx_description
1 polymer ?
#
loop_
_entity_poly.entity_id
_entity_poly.type
_entity_poly.pdbx_seq_one_letter_code
_entity_poly.pdbx_strand_id
1 'polypeptide(L)' 'KKASDCIGCGACESRCPYHLPIRSMLKEAAEKFGE' A
#
# COMPACT_ATOMS: atom_id res chain seq x y z
N LYS A 1 -4.53 -4.33 10.21
CA LYS A 1 -5.07 -3.29 9.30
C LYS A 1 -4.98 -3.86 7.90
N LYS A 2 -6.09 -3.90 7.16
CA LYS A 2 -6.14 -4.53 5.85
C LYS A 2 -5.57 -3.57 4.79
N ALA A 3 -5.24 -4.09 3.61
CA ALA A 3 -4.83 -3.24 2.50
C ALA A 3 -5.96 -2.28 2.08
N SER A 4 -7.22 -2.70 2.28
CA SER A 4 -8.46 -1.95 2.10
C SER A 4 -8.53 -0.66 2.96
N ASP A 5 -7.87 -0.64 4.13
CA ASP A 5 -7.79 0.54 5.01
C ASP A 5 -6.77 1.60 4.52
N CYS A 6 -6.04 1.32 3.44
CA CYS A 6 -5.02 2.24 2.95
C CYS A 6 -5.66 3.49 2.34
N ILE A 7 -5.49 4.64 3.01
CA ILE A 7 -5.94 5.95 2.51
C ILE A 7 -5.01 6.57 1.45
N GLY A 8 -3.97 5.85 1.02
CA GLY A 8 -3.04 6.33 -0.01
C GLY A 8 -2.14 7.49 0.42
N CYS A 9 -1.84 7.63 1.71
CA CYS A 9 -1.04 8.76 2.24
C CYS A 9 0.43 8.78 1.79
N GLY A 10 0.97 7.68 1.23
CA GLY A 10 2.35 7.61 0.73
C GLY A 10 3.43 7.62 1.81
N ALA A 11 3.06 7.67 3.09
CA ALA A 11 4.02 7.69 4.21
C ALA A 11 4.89 6.43 4.29
N CYS A 12 4.39 5.30 3.76
CA CYS A 12 5.14 4.06 3.64
C CYS A 12 6.24 4.14 2.57
N GLU A 13 5.99 4.81 1.45
CA GLU A 13 6.96 4.96 0.35
C GLU A 13 8.07 5.94 0.72
N SER A 14 7.72 7.10 1.31
CA SER A 14 8.73 8.09 1.77
C SER A 14 9.65 7.56 2.87
N ARG A 15 9.22 6.53 3.60
CA ARG A 15 9.99 5.91 4.68
C ARG A 15 10.78 4.69 4.21
N CYS A 16 10.51 4.19 3.00
CA CYS A 16 11.16 3.01 2.47
C CYS A 16 12.51 3.41 1.83
N PRO A 17 13.65 2.93 2.36
CA PRO A 17 14.97 3.26 1.83
C PRO A 17 15.23 2.71 0.41
N TYR A 18 14.40 1.77 -0.04
CA TYR A 18 14.51 1.13 -1.36
C TYR A 18 13.50 1.67 -2.38
N HIS A 19 12.73 2.72 -2.03
CA HIS A 19 11.72 3.32 -2.91
C HIS A 19 10.75 2.29 -3.53
N LEU A 20 10.32 1.31 -2.74
CA LEU A 20 9.35 0.33 -3.22
C LEU A 20 7.98 1.00 -3.45
N PRO A 21 7.26 0.63 -4.52
CA PRO A 21 5.94 1.17 -4.85
C PRO A 21 4.84 0.53 -3.98
N ILE A 22 4.94 0.71 -2.66
CA ILE A 22 4.07 0.07 -1.66
C ILE A 22 2.60 0.44 -1.89
N ARG A 23 2.29 1.65 -2.40
CA ARG A 23 0.91 2.03 -2.72
C ARG A 23 0.30 1.16 -3.82
N SER A 24 1.05 0.91 -4.90
CA SER A 24 0.57 0.04 -5.98
C SER A 24 0.36 -1.39 -5.46
N MET A 25 1.29 -1.89 -4.66
CA MET A 25 1.18 -3.23 -4.07
C MET A 25 -0.01 -3.34 -3.11
N LEU A 26 -0.25 -2.32 -2.27
CA LEU A 26 -1.40 -2.28 -1.38
C LEU A 26 -2.72 -2.17 -2.15
N LYS A 27 -2.75 -1.42 -3.25
CA LYS A 27 -3.92 -1.31 -4.12
C LYS A 27 -4.24 -2.66 -4.78
N GLU A 28 -3.24 -3.30 -5.39
CA GLU A 28 -3.38 -4.65 -5.93
C GLU A 28 -3.78 -5.66 -4.86
N ALA A 29 -3.25 -5.54 -3.64
CA ALA A 29 -3.61 -6.42 -2.54
C ALA A 29 -5.06 -6.20 -2.08
N ALA A 30 -5.55 -4.96 -2.06
CA ALA A 30 -6.95 -4.65 -1.77
C ALA A 30 -7.88 -5.17 -2.89
N GLU A 31 -7.44 -5.14 -4.15
CA GLU A 31 -8.19 -5.68 -5.28
C GLU A 31 -8.20 -7.22 -5.32
N LYS A 32 -7.05 -7.86 -5.03
CA LYS A 32 -6.89 -9.32 -5.08
C LYS A 32 -7.35 -10.04 -3.81
N PHE A 33 -7.23 -9.40 -2.66
CA PHE A 33 -7.51 -9.99 -1.34
C PHE A 33 -8.53 -9.18 -0.54
N GLY A 34 -9.37 -8.38 -1.21
CA GLY A 34 -10.36 -7.50 -0.59
C GLY A 34 -11.39 -8.23 0.26
N GLU A 35 -11.07 -8.41 1.54
CA GLU A 35 -12.01 -8.44 2.67
C GLU A 35 -11.85 -7.17 3.52
#